data_AF-A0A5T0SCL6-F1
#
_entry.id   AF-A0A5T0SCL6-F1
#
_cell.length_a   1.000
_cell.length_b   1.000
_cell.length_c   1.000
_cell.angle_alpha   90.00
_cell.angle_beta   90.00
_cell.angle_gamma   90.00
#
_symmetry.space_group_name_H-M   'P 1'
#
loop_
_entity.id
_entity.type
_entity.pdbx_description
1 polymer ?
#
loop_
_entity_poly.entity_id
_entity_poly.type
_entity_poly.pdbx_seq_one_letter_code
_entity_poly.pdbx_strand_id
1 'polypeptide(L)'
;MTNKKSSFLIKFIILSTLVLTFILVLLGIIFNNYSSSKDNKELINIVQQLEISDEKINSIFQNSFNFINYDPSVQAIKKMQENFAKLKTFGIDISKAEEIFNAKLIQLNYFKSANSIAVNSKLYLFELAKNYFEELEQNHETNKNNYKTMNSMLSVLSTESILQKTTLNQLNSLMKEIKNDAKNENLQLFLKHYKMIVKQISIMQDNSSIYENNSLMKELKQLDTF
;
A
#
# COMPACT_ATOMS: atom_id res chain seq x y z
N MET A 1 -71.48 45.23 21.10
CA MET A 1 -70.62 44.14 20.60
C MET A 1 -70.51 44.24 19.08
N THR A 2 -69.46 44.89 18.57
CA THR A 2 -69.25 45.08 17.13
C THR A 2 -68.65 43.80 16.52
N ASN A 3 -69.51 42.99 15.91
CA ASN A 3 -69.10 41.81 15.16
C ASN A 3 -68.46 42.27 13.83
N LYS A 4 -67.13 42.45 13.80
CA LYS A 4 -66.40 42.73 12.55
C LYS A 4 -66.53 41.50 11.64
N LYS A 5 -67.44 41.54 10.67
CA LYS A 5 -67.45 40.58 9.54
C LYS A 5 -66.12 40.69 8.81
N SER A 6 -65.17 39.84 9.17
CA SER A 6 -63.95 39.66 8.40
C SER A 6 -64.34 39.31 6.97
N SER A 7 -63.96 40.17 6.01
CA SER A 7 -64.20 39.96 4.58
C SER A 7 -63.68 38.58 4.17
N PHE A 8 -64.48 37.86 3.38
CA PHE A 8 -64.08 36.58 2.76
C PHE A 8 -62.71 36.68 2.08
N LEU A 9 -62.43 37.84 1.48
CA LEU A 9 -61.19 38.13 0.77
C LEU A 9 -59.96 38.12 1.69
N ILE A 10 -60.09 38.63 2.93
CA ILE A 10 -59.01 38.61 3.93
C ILE A 10 -58.76 37.17 4.41
N LYS A 11 -59.82 36.40 4.67
CA LYS A 11 -59.69 34.99 5.07
C LYS A 11 -59.06 34.14 3.97
N PHE A 12 -59.44 34.41 2.71
CA PHE A 12 -58.87 33.76 1.54
C PHE A 12 -57.39 34.08 1.39
N ILE A 13 -56.98 35.36 1.46
CA ILE A 13 -55.57 35.75 1.41
C ILE A 13 -54.76 35.07 2.50
N ILE A 14 -55.22 35.12 3.76
CA ILE A 14 -54.51 34.50 4.89
C ILE A 14 -54.35 32.99 4.65
N LEU A 15 -55.41 32.30 4.23
CA LEU A 15 -55.37 30.86 3.96
C LEU A 15 -54.42 30.54 2.80
N SER A 16 -54.45 31.30 1.71
CA SER A 16 -53.55 31.14 0.57
C SER A 16 -52.10 31.36 0.96
N THR A 17 -51.79 32.37 1.78
CA THR A 17 -50.43 32.60 2.29
C THR A 17 -49.99 31.43 3.17
N LEU A 18 -50.84 30.94 4.07
CA LEU A 18 -50.54 29.80 4.96
C LEU A 18 -50.24 28.53 4.16
N VAL A 19 -51.07 28.22 3.16
CA VAL A 19 -50.87 27.08 2.26
C VAL A 19 -49.55 27.22 1.50
N LEU A 20 -49.25 28.41 0.97
CA LEU A 20 -47.98 28.66 0.27
C LEU A 20 -46.77 28.48 1.18
N THR A 21 -46.81 29.01 2.41
CA THR A 21 -45.73 28.82 3.39
C THR A 21 -45.56 27.33 3.71
N PHE A 22 -46.65 26.60 3.89
CA PHE A 22 -46.60 25.16 4.15
C PHE A 22 -45.96 24.39 2.99
N ILE A 23 -46.33 24.70 1.74
CA ILE A 23 -45.73 24.11 0.55
C ILE A 23 -44.22 24.40 0.48
N LEU A 24 -43.79 25.64 0.76
CA LEU A 24 -42.38 26.01 0.76
C LEU A 24 -41.58 25.27 1.84
N VAL A 25 -42.12 25.13 3.04
CA VAL A 25 -41.50 24.34 4.11
C VAL A 25 -41.38 22.87 3.69
N LEU A 26 -42.44 22.29 3.11
CA LEU A 26 -42.46 20.90 2.67
C LEU A 26 -41.46 20.65 1.54
N LEU A 27 -41.37 21.57 0.56
CA LEU A 27 -40.34 21.55 -0.47
C LEU A 27 -38.94 21.64 0.15
N GLY A 28 -38.72 22.53 1.11
CA GLY A 28 -37.45 22.65 1.83
C GLY A 28 -37.04 21.34 2.51
N ILE A 29 -37.98 20.66 3.19
CA ILE A 29 -37.72 19.36 3.82
C ILE A 29 -37.40 18.28 2.77
N ILE A 30 -38.16 18.22 1.67
CA ILE A 30 -37.92 17.24 0.59
C ILE A 30 -36.55 17.46 -0.05
N PHE A 31 -36.21 18.70 -0.41
CA PHE A 31 -34.92 19.03 -1.01
C PHE A 31 -33.76 18.76 -0.06
N ASN A 32 -33.90 19.09 1.22
CA ASN A 32 -32.89 18.79 2.23
C ASN A 32 -32.67 17.28 2.38
N ASN A 33 -33.75 16.50 2.53
CA ASN A 33 -33.65 15.04 2.62
C ASN A 33 -33.07 14.41 1.36
N TYR A 34 -33.40 14.93 0.17
CA TYR A 34 -32.82 14.47 -1.09
C TYR A 34 -31.33 14.78 -1.17
N SER A 35 -30.91 16.01 -0.80
CA SER A 35 -29.50 16.40 -0.75
C SER A 35 -28.74 15.51 0.24
N SER A 36 -29.23 15.38 1.48
CA SER A 36 -28.62 14.51 2.49
C SER A 36 -28.51 13.06 2.01
N SER A 37 -29.52 12.52 1.31
CA SER A 37 -29.46 11.17 0.76
C SER A 37 -28.41 11.02 -0.35
N LYS A 38 -28.26 12.03 -1.20
CA LYS A 38 -27.25 12.04 -2.25
C LYS A 38 -25.83 12.13 -1.65
N ASP A 39 -25.64 13.04 -0.71
CA ASP A 39 -24.37 13.24 -0.02
C ASP A 39 -23.96 11.97 0.73
N ASN A 40 -24.90 11.30 1.40
CA ASN A 40 -24.62 10.03 2.09
C ASN A 40 -24.21 8.91 1.12
N LYS A 41 -24.89 8.78 -0.03
CA LYS A 41 -24.48 7.80 -1.06
C LYS A 41 -23.08 8.08 -1.61
N GLU A 42 -22.74 9.35 -1.79
CA GLU A 42 -21.41 9.75 -2.25
C GLU A 42 -20.34 9.43 -1.20
N LEU A 43 -20.60 9.71 0.09
CA LEU A 43 -19.72 9.37 1.21
C LEU A 43 -19.44 7.87 1.30
N ILE A 44 -20.48 7.03 1.26
CA ILE A 44 -20.32 5.57 1.28
C ILE A 44 -19.44 5.09 0.11
N ASN A 45 -19.68 5.62 -1.09
CA ASN A 45 -18.87 5.28 -2.27
C ASN A 45 -17.41 5.74 -2.11
N ILE A 46 -17.17 6.91 -1.49
CA ILE A 46 -15.82 7.38 -1.21
C ILE A 46 -15.10 6.44 -0.23
N VAL A 47 -15.75 6.04 0.87
CA VAL A 47 -15.15 5.13 1.85
C VAL A 47 -14.84 3.77 1.23
N GLN A 48 -15.79 3.18 0.49
CA GLN A 48 -15.55 1.92 -0.24
C GLN A 48 -14.37 2.02 -1.21
N GLN A 49 -14.22 3.14 -1.91
CA GLN A 49 -13.07 3.35 -2.80
C GLN A 49 -11.75 3.52 -2.04
N LEU A 50 -11.77 4.09 -0.83
CA LEU A 50 -10.61 4.16 0.06
C LEU A 50 -10.21 2.76 0.51
N GLU A 51 -11.16 1.93 0.92
CA GLU A 51 -10.90 0.52 1.29
C GLU A 51 -10.27 -0.26 0.13
N ILE A 52 -10.85 -0.17 -1.08
CA ILE A 52 -10.31 -0.83 -2.28
C ILE A 52 -8.89 -0.33 -2.59
N SER A 53 -8.64 0.98 -2.42
CA SER A 53 -7.32 1.56 -2.65
C SER A 53 -6.30 1.07 -1.61
N ASP A 54 -6.73 0.92 -0.35
CA ASP A 54 -5.90 0.38 0.73
C ASP A 54 -5.46 -1.06 0.45
N GLU A 55 -6.40 -1.91 0.03
CA GLU A 55 -6.14 -3.31 -0.33
C GLU A 55 -5.16 -3.41 -1.50
N LYS A 56 -5.34 -2.58 -2.54
CA LYS A 56 -4.41 -2.54 -3.68
C LYS A 56 -3.00 -2.17 -3.25
N ILE A 57 -2.85 -1.23 -2.32
CA ILE A 57 -1.53 -0.88 -1.77
C ILE A 57 -0.99 -2.04 -0.92
N ASN A 58 -1.83 -2.68 -0.09
CA ASN A 58 -1.43 -3.83 0.75
C ASN A 58 -0.87 -4.98 -0.08
N SER A 59 -1.45 -5.24 -1.26
CA SER A 59 -1.00 -6.32 -2.14
C SER A 59 0.47 -6.23 -2.55
N ILE A 60 1.07 -5.02 -2.57
CA ILE A 60 2.51 -4.89 -2.89
C ILE A 60 3.38 -5.56 -1.83
N PHE A 61 3.02 -5.41 -0.55
CA PHE A 61 3.78 -5.98 0.56
C PHE A 61 3.68 -7.51 0.64
N GLN A 62 2.79 -8.12 -0.13
CA GLN A 62 2.57 -9.57 -0.19
C GLN A 62 3.29 -10.23 -1.37
N ASN A 63 3.75 -9.45 -2.35
CA ASN A 63 4.39 -9.98 -3.55
C ASN A 63 5.87 -10.26 -3.33
N SER A 64 6.30 -11.47 -3.70
CA SER A 64 7.68 -11.97 -3.64
C SER A 64 8.60 -11.29 -4.68
N PHE A 65 9.91 -11.55 -4.56
CA PHE A 65 11.06 -10.97 -5.30
C PHE A 65 10.97 -11.03 -6.83
N ASN A 66 10.04 -10.28 -7.41
CA ASN A 66 9.82 -10.22 -8.84
C ASN A 66 9.93 -8.79 -9.33
N PHE A 67 10.06 -8.64 -10.65
CA PHE A 67 9.83 -7.35 -11.29
C PHE A 67 8.37 -6.97 -11.06
N ILE A 68 8.12 -6.00 -10.19
CA ILE A 68 6.78 -5.56 -9.85
C ILE A 68 6.44 -4.36 -10.74
N ASN A 69 5.34 -4.44 -11.47
CA ASN A 69 4.73 -3.24 -12.01
C ASN A 69 4.07 -2.47 -10.86
N TYR A 70 4.61 -1.29 -10.54
CA TYR A 70 4.12 -0.44 -9.46
C TYR A 70 2.95 0.46 -9.88
N ASP A 71 2.56 0.52 -11.16
CA ASP A 71 1.49 1.39 -11.69
C ASP A 71 0.17 1.25 -10.91
N PRO A 72 -0.32 0.03 -10.58
CA PRO A 72 -1.57 -0.12 -9.84
C PRO A 72 -1.53 0.57 -8.47
N SER A 73 -0.39 0.57 -7.80
CA SER A 73 -0.25 1.27 -6.51
C SER A 73 -0.16 2.77 -6.66
N VAL A 74 0.51 3.27 -7.70
CA VAL A 74 0.57 4.72 -7.95
C VAL A 74 -0.83 5.26 -8.21
N GLN A 75 -1.63 4.54 -9.00
CA GLN A 75 -3.03 4.87 -9.23
C GLN A 75 -3.86 4.80 -7.94
N ALA A 76 -3.66 3.77 -7.10
CA ALA A 76 -4.37 3.64 -5.82
C ALA A 76 -4.01 4.77 -4.84
N ILE A 77 -2.74 5.16 -4.76
CA ILE A 77 -2.26 6.29 -3.93
C ILE A 77 -2.94 7.58 -4.36
N LYS A 78 -2.96 7.86 -5.67
CA LYS A 78 -3.61 9.05 -6.21
C LYS A 78 -5.11 9.07 -5.89
N LYS A 79 -5.81 7.95 -6.09
CA LYS A 79 -7.24 7.82 -5.73
C LYS A 79 -7.48 8.03 -4.23
N MET A 80 -6.60 7.52 -3.37
CA MET A 80 -6.69 7.72 -1.93
C MET A 80 -6.61 9.20 -1.58
N GLN A 81 -5.64 9.93 -2.14
CA GLN A 81 -5.46 11.37 -1.93
C GLN A 81 -6.66 12.18 -2.44
N GLU A 82 -7.18 11.85 -3.62
CA GLU A 82 -8.38 12.47 -4.20
C GLU A 82 -9.61 12.28 -3.29
N ASN A 83 -9.80 11.07 -2.77
CA ASN A 83 -10.93 10.74 -1.90
C ASN A 83 -10.80 11.35 -0.50
N PHE A 84 -9.59 11.42 0.06
CA PHE A 84 -9.31 12.19 1.27
C PHE A 84 -9.62 13.68 1.10
N ALA A 85 -9.26 14.27 -0.04
CA ALA A 85 -9.62 15.66 -0.34
C ALA A 85 -11.14 15.85 -0.38
N LYS A 86 -11.89 14.90 -0.98
CA LYS A 86 -13.37 14.94 -0.98
C LYS A 86 -13.95 14.83 0.42
N LEU A 87 -13.48 13.89 1.26
CA LEU A 87 -13.95 13.78 2.65
C LEU A 87 -13.77 15.10 3.43
N LYS A 88 -12.65 15.81 3.24
CA LYS A 88 -12.43 17.14 3.82
C LYS A 88 -13.48 18.16 3.36
N THR A 89 -13.94 18.10 2.09
CA THR A 89 -15.01 19.00 1.60
C THR A 89 -16.37 18.72 2.25
N PHE A 90 -16.60 17.49 2.71
CA PHE A 90 -17.78 17.12 3.52
C PHE A 90 -17.61 17.43 5.02
N GLY A 91 -16.47 18.02 5.43
CA GLY A 91 -16.21 18.36 6.83
C GLY A 91 -15.86 17.15 7.72
N ILE A 92 -15.51 16.01 7.11
CA ILE A 92 -15.12 14.81 7.85
C ILE A 92 -13.66 14.96 8.29
N ASP A 93 -13.40 14.74 9.59
CA ASP A 93 -12.05 14.67 10.11
C ASP A 93 -11.39 13.35 9.68
N ILE A 94 -10.31 13.47 8.92
CA ILE A 94 -9.52 12.34 8.44
C ILE A 94 -8.08 12.35 8.96
N SER A 95 -7.75 13.23 9.90
CA SER A 95 -6.36 13.54 10.28
C SER A 95 -5.58 12.28 10.65
N LYS A 96 -6.21 11.37 11.40
CA LYS A 96 -5.62 10.08 11.81
C LYS A 96 -5.47 9.10 10.64
N ALA A 97 -6.47 9.00 9.77
CA ALA A 97 -6.38 8.15 8.57
C ALA A 97 -5.27 8.64 7.61
N GLU A 98 -5.13 9.95 7.45
CA GLU A 98 -4.10 10.59 6.64
C GLU A 98 -2.70 10.39 7.24
N GLU A 99 -2.55 10.49 8.56
CA GLU A 99 -1.29 10.17 9.26
C GLU A 99 -0.86 8.71 9.01
N ILE A 100 -1.78 7.75 9.23
CA ILE A 100 -1.51 6.33 9.00
C ILE A 100 -1.16 6.08 7.53
N PHE A 101 -1.89 6.70 6.61
CA PHE A 101 -1.63 6.60 5.18
C PHE A 101 -0.25 7.16 4.79
N ASN A 102 0.14 8.32 5.32
CA ASN A 102 1.45 8.91 5.03
C ASN A 102 2.60 8.06 5.56
N ALA A 103 2.47 7.55 6.79
CA ALA A 103 3.41 6.55 7.32
C ALA A 103 3.47 5.32 6.42
N LYS A 104 2.32 4.90 5.88
CA LYS A 104 2.22 3.79 4.94
C LYS A 104 2.98 4.01 3.64
N LEU A 105 2.86 5.20 3.06
CA LEU A 105 3.59 5.58 1.85
C LEU A 105 5.11 5.54 2.03
N ILE A 106 5.61 5.93 3.21
CA ILE A 106 7.03 5.90 3.50
C ILE A 106 7.56 4.46 3.43
N GLN A 107 6.92 3.51 4.12
CA GLN A 107 7.39 2.12 4.07
C GLN A 107 7.18 1.50 2.70
N LEU A 108 6.12 1.88 1.97
CA LEU A 108 5.92 1.42 0.60
C LEU A 108 7.11 1.82 -0.28
N ASN A 109 7.59 3.06 -0.16
CA ASN A 109 8.74 3.53 -0.91
C ASN A 109 10.03 2.79 -0.51
N TYR A 110 10.24 2.52 0.79
CA TYR A 110 11.36 1.70 1.24
C TYR A 110 11.30 0.28 0.69
N PHE A 111 10.12 -0.35 0.72
CA PHE A 111 9.90 -1.68 0.15
C PHE A 111 10.21 -1.71 -1.36
N LYS A 112 9.68 -0.74 -2.12
CA LYS A 112 9.94 -0.60 -3.56
C LYS A 112 11.43 -0.45 -3.87
N SER A 113 12.10 0.42 -3.12
CA SER A 113 13.54 0.66 -3.27
C SER A 113 14.36 -0.60 -2.96
N ALA A 114 14.06 -1.25 -1.83
CA ALA A 114 14.72 -2.49 -1.43
C ALA A 114 14.54 -3.60 -2.47
N ASN A 115 13.32 -3.79 -2.98
CA ASN A 115 13.03 -4.77 -4.03
C ASN A 115 13.83 -4.47 -5.31
N SER A 116 13.83 -3.22 -5.77
CA SER A 116 14.58 -2.83 -6.98
C SER A 116 16.08 -3.08 -6.84
N ILE A 117 16.68 -2.67 -5.72
CA ILE A 117 18.11 -2.89 -5.43
C ILE A 117 18.42 -4.39 -5.45
N ALA A 118 17.56 -5.18 -4.81
CA ALA A 118 17.81 -6.60 -4.65
C ALA A 118 17.64 -7.35 -5.98
N VAL A 119 16.60 -7.06 -6.77
CA VAL A 119 16.38 -7.64 -8.10
C VAL A 119 17.56 -7.34 -9.02
N ASN A 120 18.03 -6.10 -9.07
CA ASN A 120 19.20 -5.73 -9.88
C ASN A 120 20.47 -6.47 -9.42
N SER A 121 20.65 -6.60 -8.10
CA SER A 121 21.80 -7.30 -7.53
C SER A 121 21.76 -8.81 -7.79
N LYS A 122 20.57 -9.42 -7.86
CA LYS A 122 20.41 -10.84 -8.16
C LYS A 122 20.94 -11.17 -9.55
N LEU A 123 20.61 -10.37 -10.56
CA LEU A 123 21.12 -10.56 -11.93
C LEU A 123 22.66 -10.53 -11.93
N TYR A 124 23.24 -9.55 -11.25
CA TYR A 124 24.69 -9.43 -11.15
C TYR A 124 25.35 -10.58 -10.38
N LEU A 125 24.69 -11.15 -9.37
CA LEU A 125 25.21 -12.33 -8.67
C LEU A 125 25.34 -13.56 -9.56
N PHE A 126 24.41 -13.77 -10.50
CA PHE A 126 24.50 -14.88 -11.45
C PHE A 126 25.74 -14.74 -12.34
N GLU A 127 26.02 -13.52 -12.80
CA GLU A 127 27.21 -13.21 -13.60
C GLU A 127 28.51 -13.41 -12.79
N LEU A 128 28.57 -12.87 -11.58
CA LEU A 128 29.74 -13.02 -10.70
C LEU A 128 30.02 -14.48 -10.34
N ALA A 129 28.98 -15.28 -10.09
CA ALA A 129 29.15 -16.71 -9.82
C ALA A 129 29.70 -17.45 -11.04
N LYS A 130 29.19 -17.15 -12.24
CA LYS A 130 29.71 -17.72 -13.48
C LYS A 130 31.18 -17.37 -13.67
N ASN A 131 31.55 -16.09 -13.53
CA ASN A 131 32.93 -15.63 -13.69
C ASN A 131 33.88 -16.30 -12.67
N TYR A 132 33.44 -16.44 -11.41
CA TYR A 132 34.21 -17.15 -10.39
C TYR A 132 34.44 -18.62 -10.75
N PHE A 133 33.44 -19.31 -11.29
CA PHE A 133 33.57 -20.72 -11.68
C PHE A 133 34.47 -20.90 -12.90
N GLU A 134 34.38 -20.01 -13.89
CA GLU A 134 35.28 -20.01 -15.06
C GLU A 134 36.74 -19.75 -14.66
N GLU A 135 36.97 -18.81 -13.72
CA GLU A 135 38.31 -18.52 -13.19
C GLU A 135 38.92 -19.73 -12.45
N LEU A 136 38.13 -20.42 -11.61
CA LEU A 136 38.57 -21.64 -10.94
C LEU A 136 38.95 -22.75 -11.95
N GLU A 137 38.17 -22.90 -13.01
CA GLU A 137 38.43 -23.89 -14.07
C GLU A 137 39.73 -23.57 -14.82
N GLN A 138 39.95 -22.30 -15.20
CA GLN A 138 41.17 -21.84 -15.87
C GLN A 138 42.43 -22.02 -15.01
N ASN A 139 42.32 -21.80 -13.70
CA ASN A 139 43.42 -21.94 -12.76
C ASN A 139 43.63 -23.40 -12.27
N HIS A 140 42.83 -24.35 -12.77
CA HIS A 140 42.81 -25.75 -12.30
C HIS A 140 42.58 -25.88 -10.78
N GLU A 141 41.89 -24.92 -10.17
CA GLU A 141 41.56 -24.91 -8.75
C GLU A 141 40.23 -25.61 -8.50
N THR A 142 40.14 -26.37 -7.40
CA THR A 142 38.89 -27.03 -7.02
C THR A 142 38.34 -26.46 -5.73
N ASN A 143 37.22 -25.74 -5.82
CA ASN A 143 36.48 -25.28 -4.65
C ASN A 143 35.03 -25.78 -4.66
N LYS A 144 34.88 -27.11 -4.59
CA LYS A 144 33.58 -27.81 -4.63
C LYS A 144 32.59 -27.29 -3.58
N ASN A 145 33.10 -26.85 -2.42
CA ASN A 145 32.27 -26.30 -1.36
C ASN A 145 31.66 -24.96 -1.77
N ASN A 146 32.49 -23.99 -2.19
CA ASN A 146 31.97 -22.69 -2.64
C ASN A 146 31.04 -22.84 -3.85
N TYR A 147 31.38 -23.72 -4.80
CA TYR A 147 30.51 -24.02 -5.94
C TYR A 147 29.11 -24.48 -5.50
N LYS A 148 29.04 -25.48 -4.60
CA LYS A 148 27.77 -26.00 -4.08
C LYS A 148 27.01 -24.91 -3.32
N THR A 149 27.66 -24.22 -2.40
CA THR A 149 27.03 -23.21 -1.54
C THR A 149 26.52 -22.02 -2.37
N MET A 150 27.30 -21.49 -3.31
CA MET A 150 26.88 -20.40 -4.20
C MET A 150 25.68 -20.80 -5.06
N ASN A 151 25.68 -22.01 -5.62
CA ASN A 151 24.51 -22.51 -6.36
C ASN A 151 23.27 -22.64 -5.47
N SER A 152 23.42 -23.10 -4.23
CA SER A 152 22.32 -23.11 -3.26
C SER A 152 21.82 -21.69 -2.95
N MET A 153 22.71 -20.71 -2.75
CA MET A 153 22.33 -19.31 -2.55
C MET A 153 21.51 -18.77 -3.72
N LEU A 154 22.01 -18.96 -4.94
CA LEU A 154 21.35 -18.52 -6.17
C LEU A 154 20.00 -19.22 -6.38
N SER A 155 19.91 -20.51 -6.05
CA SER A 155 18.67 -21.26 -6.11
C SER A 155 17.63 -20.69 -5.15
N VAL A 156 17.97 -20.48 -3.87
CA VAL A 156 17.08 -19.89 -2.87
C VAL A 156 16.59 -18.51 -3.31
N LEU A 157 17.50 -17.64 -3.76
CA LEU A 157 17.15 -16.30 -4.28
C LEU A 157 16.25 -16.35 -5.53
N SER A 158 16.22 -17.48 -6.24
CA SER A 158 15.43 -17.68 -7.45
C SER A 158 14.07 -18.31 -7.22
N THR A 159 13.93 -19.17 -6.23
CA THR A 159 12.75 -20.03 -6.09
C THR A 159 11.96 -19.82 -4.81
N GLU A 160 12.57 -19.29 -3.75
CA GLU A 160 11.90 -19.14 -2.46
C GLU A 160 11.23 -17.78 -2.30
N SER A 161 10.17 -17.76 -1.48
CA SER A 161 9.52 -16.50 -1.10
C SER A 161 10.36 -15.77 -0.07
N ILE A 162 11.00 -14.69 -0.49
CA ILE A 162 11.83 -13.84 0.37
C ILE A 162 11.08 -13.20 1.55
N LEU A 163 9.75 -13.18 1.54
CA LEU A 163 8.95 -12.64 2.65
C LEU A 163 8.86 -13.64 3.81
N GLN A 164 9.24 -14.89 3.59
CA GLN A 164 9.28 -15.91 4.64
C GLN A 164 10.54 -15.73 5.50
N LYS A 165 10.35 -15.63 6.82
CA LYS A 165 11.45 -15.54 7.80
C LYS A 165 12.45 -16.70 7.68
N THR A 166 11.97 -17.90 7.31
CA THR A 166 12.79 -19.10 7.09
C THR A 166 13.81 -18.91 5.97
N THR A 167 13.43 -18.25 4.88
CA THR A 167 14.32 -17.97 3.74
C THR A 167 15.48 -17.05 4.15
N LEU A 168 15.23 -16.03 4.98
CA LEU A 168 16.31 -15.16 5.47
C LEU A 168 17.30 -15.94 6.36
N ASN A 169 16.81 -16.84 7.21
CA ASN A 169 17.65 -17.70 8.04
C ASN A 169 18.50 -18.66 7.20
N GLN A 170 17.92 -19.23 6.14
CA GLN A 170 18.60 -20.11 5.22
C GLN A 170 19.71 -19.38 4.45
N LEU A 171 19.42 -18.18 3.92
CA LEU A 171 20.42 -17.34 3.25
C LEU A 171 21.58 -16.97 4.18
N ASN A 172 21.28 -16.56 5.41
CA ASN A 172 22.31 -16.26 6.42
C ASN A 172 23.15 -17.48 6.81
N SER A 173 22.56 -18.68 6.78
CA SER A 173 23.28 -19.92 7.07
C SER A 173 24.22 -20.29 5.94
N LEU A 174 23.76 -20.23 4.69
CA LEU A 174 24.59 -20.45 3.50
C LEU A 174 25.78 -19.49 3.46
N MET A 175 25.62 -18.23 3.88
CA MET A 175 26.72 -17.26 3.98
C MET A 175 27.88 -17.77 4.83
N LYS A 176 27.58 -18.47 5.93
CA LYS A 176 28.59 -18.99 6.87
C LYS A 176 29.35 -20.19 6.31
N GLU A 177 28.79 -20.86 5.30
CA GLU A 177 29.38 -22.04 4.67
C GLU A 177 30.38 -21.69 3.55
N ILE A 178 30.35 -20.46 3.01
CA ILE A 178 31.35 -20.02 2.02
C ILE A 178 32.73 -19.90 2.70
N LYS A 179 33.73 -20.54 2.08
CA LYS A 179 35.13 -20.32 2.40
C LYS A 179 35.56 -19.01 1.76
N ASN A 180 35.72 -17.99 2.58
CA ASN A 180 36.16 -16.69 2.13
C ASN A 180 37.61 -16.76 1.62
N ASP A 181 37.83 -16.33 0.39
CA ASP A 181 39.16 -16.10 -0.16
C ASP A 181 39.29 -14.61 -0.50
N ALA A 182 40.07 -13.90 0.32
CA ALA A 182 40.27 -12.46 0.20
C ALA A 182 41.01 -12.04 -1.07
N LYS A 183 41.69 -12.98 -1.75
CA LYS A 183 42.46 -12.71 -2.97
C LYS A 183 41.64 -12.84 -4.24
N ASN A 184 40.52 -13.58 -4.22
CA ASN A 184 39.66 -13.75 -5.37
C ASN A 184 38.63 -12.61 -5.46
N GLU A 185 38.81 -11.71 -6.44
CA GLU A 185 37.97 -10.52 -6.63
C GLU A 185 36.50 -10.88 -6.93
N ASN A 186 36.26 -11.88 -7.79
CA ASN A 186 34.92 -12.33 -8.15
C ASN A 186 34.14 -12.84 -6.93
N LEU A 187 34.79 -13.59 -6.05
CA LEU A 187 34.21 -14.08 -4.80
C LEU A 187 33.93 -12.94 -3.83
N GLN A 188 34.82 -11.95 -3.70
CA GLN A 188 34.59 -10.78 -2.85
C GLN A 188 33.40 -9.95 -3.32
N LEU A 189 33.31 -9.70 -4.64
CA LEU A 189 32.19 -9.00 -5.24
C LEU A 189 30.89 -9.80 -5.05
N PHE A 190 30.92 -11.11 -5.27
CA PHE A 190 29.77 -11.98 -5.04
C PHE A 190 29.27 -11.87 -3.60
N LEU A 191 30.17 -12.02 -2.61
CA LEU A 191 29.81 -11.92 -1.20
C LEU A 191 29.27 -10.54 -0.82
N LYS A 192 29.82 -9.46 -1.40
CA LYS A 192 29.33 -8.09 -1.18
C LYS A 192 27.90 -7.92 -1.69
N HIS A 193 27.63 -8.33 -2.92
CA HIS A 193 26.29 -8.23 -3.51
C HIS A 193 25.29 -9.15 -2.81
N TYR A 194 25.72 -10.34 -2.40
CA TYR A 194 24.90 -11.28 -1.67
C TYR A 194 24.50 -10.73 -0.29
N LYS A 195 25.44 -10.16 0.47
CA LYS A 195 25.14 -9.43 1.73
C LYS A 195 24.16 -8.28 1.50
N MET A 196 24.33 -7.55 0.40
CA MET A 196 23.42 -6.46 0.07
C MET A 196 21.99 -6.97 -0.15
N ILE A 197 21.81 -8.04 -0.92
CA ILE A 197 20.49 -8.66 -1.14
C ILE A 197 19.89 -9.13 0.18
N VAL A 198 20.64 -9.85 1.01
CA VAL A 198 20.16 -10.34 2.31
C VAL A 198 19.67 -9.18 3.19
N LYS A 199 20.39 -8.05 3.21
CA LYS A 199 19.96 -6.85 3.92
C LYS A 199 18.67 -6.26 3.35
N GLN A 200 18.54 -6.16 2.02
CA GLN A 200 17.32 -5.66 1.39
C GLN A 200 16.12 -6.58 1.64
N ILE A 201 16.33 -7.91 1.68
CA ILE A 201 15.30 -8.88 2.05
C ILE A 201 14.81 -8.64 3.49
N SER A 202 15.72 -8.42 4.44
CA SER A 202 15.35 -8.07 5.81
C SER A 202 14.48 -6.81 5.86
N ILE A 203 14.87 -5.75 5.15
CA ILE A 203 14.09 -4.50 5.07
C ILE A 203 12.68 -4.79 4.54
N MET A 204 12.58 -5.54 3.44
CA MET A 204 11.28 -5.91 2.87
C MET A 204 10.41 -6.71 3.84
N GLN A 205 10.98 -7.67 4.57
CA GLN A 205 10.26 -8.44 5.61
C GLN A 205 9.76 -7.55 6.75
N ASP A 206 10.61 -6.65 7.24
CA ASP A 206 10.26 -5.71 8.31
C ASP A 206 9.11 -4.80 7.86
N ASN A 207 9.22 -4.21 6.66
CA ASN A 207 8.18 -3.33 6.11
C ASN A 207 6.85 -4.07 5.88
N SER A 208 6.87 -5.31 5.40
CA SER A 208 5.66 -6.10 5.19
C SER A 208 4.93 -6.43 6.50
N SER A 209 5.67 -6.74 7.57
CA SER A 209 5.09 -7.10 8.87
C SER A 209 4.27 -5.98 9.52
N ILE A 210 4.62 -4.71 9.24
CA ILE A 210 3.93 -3.54 9.78
C ILE A 210 2.47 -3.46 9.28
N TYR A 211 2.16 -4.04 8.11
CA TYR A 211 0.83 -3.95 7.50
C TYR A 211 -0.09 -5.12 7.81
N GLU A 212 0.39 -6.18 8.45
CA GLU A 212 -0.45 -7.31 8.87
C GLU A 212 -1.60 -6.87 9.80
N ASN A 213 -1.43 -5.75 10.51
CA ASN A 213 -2.44 -5.22 11.44
C ASN A 213 -3.60 -4.46 10.77
N ASN A 214 -3.54 -4.18 9.46
CA ASN A 214 -4.59 -3.49 8.70
C ASN A 214 -5.10 -2.19 9.39
N SER A 215 -4.19 -1.39 9.95
CA SER A 215 -4.53 -0.21 10.75
C SER A 215 -5.33 0.84 9.98
N LEU A 216 -4.94 1.13 8.73
CA LEU A 216 -5.67 2.07 7.89
C LEU A 216 -7.09 1.58 7.58
N MET A 217 -7.23 0.31 7.18
CA MET A 217 -8.54 -0.32 6.96
C MET A 217 -9.46 -0.24 8.19
N LYS A 218 -8.92 -0.46 9.40
CA LYS A 218 -9.70 -0.32 10.64
C LYS A 218 -10.18 1.11 10.87
N GLU A 219 -9.35 2.10 10.56
CA GLU A 219 -9.72 3.51 10.65
C GLU A 219 -10.76 3.89 9.60
N LEU A 220 -10.59 3.45 8.35
CA LEU A 220 -11.53 3.71 7.26
C LEU A 220 -12.93 3.16 7.57
N LYS A 221 -13.03 1.99 8.18
CA LYS A 221 -14.33 1.41 8.59
C LYS A 221 -15.04 2.19 9.69
N GLN A 222 -14.34 2.98 10.49
CA GLN A 222 -14.97 3.89 11.45
C GLN A 222 -15.61 5.10 10.75
N LEU A 223 -15.19 5.38 9.52
CA LEU A 223 -15.82 6.37 8.65
C LEU A 223 -17.07 5.81 7.94
N ASP A 224 -17.38 4.51 8.04
CA ASP A 224 -18.65 3.96 7.50
C ASP A 224 -19.84 4.20 8.46
N THR A 225 -19.61 4.72 9.66
CA THR A 225 -20.64 4.90 10.70
C THR A 225 -21.36 6.27 10.70
N PHE A 226 -21.36 6.99 9.57
CA PHE A 226 -22.10 8.27 9.42
C PHE A 226 -23.61 8.11 9.23
#